data_AF-A0A948S616-F1
#
_entry.id   AF-A0A948S616-F1
#
_cell.length_a   1.000
_cell.length_b   1.000
_cell.length_c   1.000
_cell.angle_alpha   90.00
_cell.angle_beta   90.00
_cell.angle_gamma   90.00
#
_symmetry.space_group_name_H-M   'P 1'
#
loop_
_entity.id
_entity.type
_entity.pdbx_description
1 polymer ?
#
loop_
_entity_poly.entity_id
_entity_poly.type
_entity_poly.pdbx_seq_one_letter_code
_entity_poly.pdbx_strand_id
1 'polypeptide(L)'
;MFQNVSANAKLAVILISSALVVACGSGSSTSSNSSQPIYTGVFDAGSSGTRLSFFKVIPSPGGYPVISKIATIDKDIDGVVKDDGINDFLNGNGSIKLENDTLPPGCPRTTDLGQYNVEACVLQPHLAQLDQEIAKLNTQNPGLNLTRAQVKLEMFATAGMRTEDERNGGSHSTAAIEQYY
;
A
#
# COMPACT_ATOMS: atom_id res chain seq x y z
N MET A 1 9.14 -35.41 -58.29
CA MET A 1 9.81 -35.53 -56.98
C MET A 1 11.29 -35.30 -57.23
N PHE A 2 11.84 -34.27 -56.60
CA PHE A 2 13.04 -33.54 -57.03
C PHE A 2 14.36 -34.33 -56.88
N GLN A 3 15.19 -34.30 -57.92
CA GLN A 3 16.64 -34.42 -57.78
C GLN A 3 17.19 -33.03 -57.48
N ASN A 4 18.14 -32.91 -56.54
CA ASN A 4 19.01 -31.74 -56.52
C ASN A 4 20.43 -32.12 -56.11
N VAL A 5 21.35 -31.60 -56.91
CA VAL A 5 22.78 -31.88 -56.96
C VAL A 5 23.53 -30.97 -55.98
N SER A 6 24.54 -31.53 -55.34
CA SER A 6 25.51 -30.83 -54.49
C SER A 6 26.56 -30.08 -55.34
N ALA A 7 26.94 -28.87 -54.92
CA ALA A 7 28.21 -28.26 -55.33
C ALA A 7 28.79 -27.35 -54.23
N ASN A 8 30.11 -27.35 -54.20
CA ASN A 8 31.02 -26.98 -53.12
C ASN A 8 31.31 -25.47 -52.95
N ALA A 9 31.75 -25.18 -51.72
CA ALA A 9 32.51 -24.05 -51.16
C ALA A 9 33.30 -23.10 -52.10
N LYS A 10 33.35 -21.80 -51.72
CA LYS A 10 34.58 -21.12 -51.20
C LYS A 10 34.33 -19.65 -50.78
N LEU A 11 35.06 -19.24 -49.75
CA LEU A 11 35.20 -17.92 -49.12
C LEU A 11 35.51 -16.77 -50.09
N ALA A 12 34.96 -15.57 -49.81
CA ALA A 12 35.68 -14.30 -49.92
C ALA A 12 35.05 -13.22 -49.01
N VAL A 13 35.90 -12.54 -48.24
CA VAL A 13 35.65 -11.49 -47.24
C VAL A 13 35.63 -10.12 -47.91
N ILE A 14 34.64 -9.24 -47.63
CA ILE A 14 34.82 -7.77 -47.65
C ILE A 14 33.97 -7.10 -46.56
N LEU A 15 34.66 -6.43 -45.64
CA LEU A 15 34.15 -5.46 -44.65
C LEU A 15 33.73 -4.16 -45.35
N ILE A 16 32.53 -3.64 -45.07
CA ILE A 16 32.27 -2.20 -45.16
C ILE A 16 31.47 -1.76 -43.94
N SER A 17 32.14 -0.93 -43.14
CA SER A 17 31.67 -0.19 -41.99
C SER A 17 30.62 0.85 -42.38
N SER A 18 29.48 0.85 -41.68
CA SER A 18 28.63 2.05 -41.58
C SER A 18 28.20 2.21 -40.12
N ALA A 19 29.05 2.91 -39.37
CA ALA A 19 28.66 3.47 -38.07
C ALA A 19 27.61 4.54 -38.33
N LEU A 20 26.35 4.21 -38.04
CA LEU A 20 25.32 5.22 -37.91
C LEU A 20 25.62 6.01 -36.63
N VAL A 21 25.99 7.28 -36.82
CA VAL A 21 26.03 8.26 -35.75
C VAL A 21 24.59 8.47 -35.29
N VAL A 22 24.19 7.73 -34.25
CA VAL A 22 22.97 8.05 -33.51
C VAL A 22 23.26 9.36 -32.80
N ALA A 23 22.72 10.45 -33.35
CA ALA A 23 22.61 11.70 -32.63
C ALA A 23 21.89 11.40 -31.31
N CYS A 24 22.55 11.63 -30.18
CA CYS A 24 21.90 11.83 -28.91
C CYS A 24 21.04 13.08 -29.03
N GLY A 25 19.85 12.91 -29.62
CA GLY A 25 18.74 13.81 -29.35
C GLY A 25 18.57 13.82 -27.85
N SER A 26 18.85 14.97 -27.25
CA SER A 26 18.53 15.28 -25.87
C SER A 26 17.02 15.16 -25.74
N GLY A 27 16.55 13.93 -25.54
CA GLY A 27 15.19 13.63 -25.15
C GLY A 27 14.99 14.24 -23.78
N SER A 28 14.67 15.53 -23.76
CA SER A 28 14.03 16.15 -22.63
C SER A 28 12.73 15.39 -22.46
N SER A 29 12.76 14.39 -21.58
CA SER A 29 11.58 13.83 -20.96
C SER A 29 10.95 14.97 -20.17
N THR A 30 10.15 15.78 -20.85
CA THR A 30 9.16 16.62 -20.18
C THR A 30 8.28 15.66 -19.39
N SER A 31 8.56 15.53 -18.09
CA SER A 31 7.65 14.90 -17.15
C SER A 31 6.37 15.70 -17.21
N SER A 32 5.36 15.21 -17.92
CA SER A 32 4.02 15.77 -17.83
C SER A 32 3.58 15.57 -16.38
N ASN A 33 3.58 16.66 -15.61
CA ASN A 33 3.02 16.64 -14.27
C ASN A 33 1.54 16.27 -14.42
N SER A 34 1.21 15.04 -14.03
CA SER A 34 -0.16 14.52 -14.11
C SER A 34 -1.04 15.32 -13.15
N SER A 35 -2.06 15.98 -13.69
CA SER A 35 -3.13 16.59 -12.89
C SER A 35 -4.20 15.58 -12.47
N GLN A 36 -3.99 14.29 -12.74
CA GLN A 36 -4.96 13.25 -12.40
C GLN A 36 -5.00 13.05 -10.88
N PRO A 37 -6.19 12.91 -10.28
CA PRO A 37 -6.29 12.62 -8.86
C PRO A 37 -5.60 11.30 -8.51
N ILE A 38 -4.89 11.32 -7.39
CA ILE A 38 -4.32 10.16 -6.72
C ILE A 38 -5.16 9.90 -5.48
N TYR A 39 -5.52 8.64 -5.25
CA TYR A 39 -6.28 8.23 -4.08
C TYR A 39 -5.34 7.51 -3.12
N THR A 40 -5.35 7.91 -1.84
CA THR A 40 -4.40 7.40 -0.85
C THR A 40 -5.13 7.09 0.45
N GLY A 41 -4.97 5.86 0.94
CA GLY A 41 -5.30 5.46 2.30
C GLY A 41 -4.06 5.55 3.18
N VAL A 42 -4.20 6.16 4.34
CA VAL A 42 -3.13 6.31 5.33
C VAL A 42 -3.56 5.64 6.62
N PHE A 43 -2.85 4.59 7.00
CA PHE A 43 -2.94 4.00 8.33
C PHE A 43 -2.11 4.82 9.32
N ASP A 44 -2.76 5.36 10.34
CA ASP A 44 -2.13 5.95 11.51
C ASP A 44 -2.14 4.89 12.62
N ALA A 45 -1.00 4.25 12.84
CA ALA A 45 -0.82 3.21 13.84
C ALA A 45 -0.32 3.85 15.16
N GLY A 46 -1.29 4.37 15.91
CA GLY A 46 -1.10 4.97 17.23
C GLY A 46 -0.97 3.94 18.34
N SER A 47 -0.42 4.36 19.48
CA SER A 47 -0.33 3.54 20.70
C SER A 47 -1.66 3.32 21.41
N SER A 48 -2.76 3.83 20.86
CA SER A 48 -4.10 3.70 21.44
C SER A 48 -5.09 3.11 20.44
N GLY A 49 -4.58 2.60 19.33
CA GLY A 49 -5.37 2.10 18.21
C GLY A 49 -4.86 2.56 16.85
N THR A 50 -5.32 1.85 15.84
CA THR A 50 -5.04 2.08 14.43
C THR A 50 -6.24 2.79 13.79
N ARG A 51 -5.98 3.69 12.85
CA ARG A 51 -7.03 4.39 12.08
C ARG A 51 -6.65 4.43 10.62
N LEU A 52 -7.64 4.43 9.73
CA LEU A 52 -7.41 4.63 8.30
C LEU A 52 -8.07 5.93 7.83
N SER A 53 -7.29 6.84 7.26
CA SER A 53 -7.83 8.02 6.58
C SER A 53 -7.70 7.87 5.08
N PHE A 54 -8.77 8.16 4.35
CA PHE A 54 -8.82 8.07 2.90
C PHE A 54 -8.85 9.46 2.26
N PHE A 55 -7.95 9.72 1.32
CA PHE A 55 -7.71 11.03 0.71
C PHE A 55 -7.79 10.98 -0.81
N LYS A 56 -8.20 12.12 -1.38
CA LYS A 56 -7.99 12.49 -2.77
C LYS A 56 -6.92 13.57 -2.83
N VAL A 57 -5.87 13.34 -3.60
CA VAL A 57 -4.78 14.27 -3.83
C VAL A 57 -4.80 14.67 -5.29
N ILE A 58 -4.91 15.95 -5.59
CA ILE A 58 -4.80 16.47 -6.95
C ILE A 58 -3.44 17.17 -7.06
N PRO A 59 -2.46 16.58 -7.79
CA PRO A 59 -1.17 17.22 -7.99
C PRO A 59 -1.32 18.52 -8.80
N SER A 60 -0.50 19.53 -8.48
CA SER A 60 -0.48 20.82 -9.16
C SER A 60 0.85 21.01 -9.89
N PRO A 61 0.88 21.24 -11.22
CA PRO A 61 2.11 21.53 -11.96
C PRO A 61 2.72 22.88 -11.55
N GLY A 62 3.48 22.91 -10.45
CA GLY A 62 4.19 24.11 -9.98
C GLY A 62 3.62 24.77 -8.71
N GLY A 63 2.79 24.06 -7.94
CA GLY A 63 2.25 24.57 -6.67
C GLY A 63 2.00 23.47 -5.64
N TYR A 64 1.42 23.85 -4.50
CA TYR A 64 1.00 22.89 -3.47
C TYR A 64 -0.14 22.00 -3.98
N PRO A 65 -0.11 20.68 -3.71
CA PRO A 65 -1.22 19.80 -4.07
C PRO A 65 -2.48 20.17 -3.30
N VAL A 66 -3.64 19.95 -3.91
CA VAL A 66 -4.93 20.05 -3.20
C VAL A 66 -5.25 18.69 -2.62
N ILE A 67 -5.33 18.63 -1.29
CA ILE A 67 -5.62 17.40 -0.55
C ILE A 67 -7.02 17.53 0.04
N SER A 68 -7.87 16.54 -0.24
CA SER A 68 -9.20 16.43 0.34
C SER A 68 -9.33 15.12 1.07
N LYS A 69 -9.72 15.18 2.35
CA LYS A 69 -10.06 13.98 3.11
C LYS A 69 -11.45 13.52 2.69
N ILE A 70 -11.57 12.28 2.25
CA ILE A 70 -12.82 11.64 1.85
C ILE A 70 -13.49 11.05 3.09
N ALA A 71 -12.73 10.29 3.88
CA ALA A 71 -13.22 9.61 5.06
C ALA A 71 -12.12 9.44 6.12
N THR A 72 -12.54 9.33 7.38
CA THR A 72 -11.75 8.73 8.46
C THR A 72 -12.51 7.52 8.95
N ILE A 73 -11.82 6.39 8.98
CA ILE A 73 -12.29 5.07 9.37
C ILE A 73 -11.61 4.78 10.71
N ASP A 74 -12.34 5.05 11.80
CA ASP A 74 -11.81 4.95 13.18
C ASP A 74 -12.84 4.54 14.23
N LYS A 75 -14.12 4.87 14.04
CA LYS A 75 -15.19 4.66 15.03
C LYS A 75 -16.44 3.96 14.50
N ASP A 76 -16.44 3.62 13.21
CA ASP A 76 -17.56 3.04 12.48
C ASP A 76 -17.05 1.85 11.62
N ILE A 77 -16.08 1.09 12.13
CA ILE A 77 -15.57 -0.11 11.48
C ILE A 77 -16.50 -1.25 11.87
N ASP A 78 -17.15 -1.86 10.88
CA ASP A 78 -18.01 -3.02 11.08
C ASP A 78 -17.30 -4.09 11.93
N GLY A 79 -17.76 -4.25 13.16
CA GLY A 79 -17.32 -5.31 14.07
C GLY A 79 -16.15 -4.97 15.00
N VAL A 80 -15.28 -3.98 14.71
CA VAL A 80 -14.13 -3.62 15.59
C VAL A 80 -14.14 -2.14 15.92
N VAL A 81 -14.54 -1.79 17.14
CA VAL A 81 -14.69 -0.39 17.59
C VAL A 81 -13.43 0.20 18.23
N LYS A 82 -12.45 -0.64 18.57
CA LYS A 82 -11.17 -0.23 19.15
C LYS A 82 -10.13 -1.34 19.03
N ASP A 83 -8.87 -0.96 18.89
CA ASP A 83 -7.70 -1.79 19.21
C ASP A 83 -6.77 -1.01 20.16
N ASP A 84 -5.83 -1.70 20.80
CA ASP A 84 -4.88 -1.06 21.74
C ASP A 84 -3.61 -0.50 21.05
N GLY A 85 -3.54 -0.59 19.72
CA GLY A 85 -2.37 -0.19 18.93
C GLY A 85 -1.53 -1.41 18.53
N ILE A 86 -0.95 -1.37 17.34
CA ILE A 86 -0.24 -2.54 16.76
C ILE A 86 1.01 -2.96 17.56
N ASN A 87 1.55 -2.06 18.38
CA ASN A 87 2.73 -2.35 19.20
C ASN A 87 2.41 -3.43 20.26
N ASP A 88 1.20 -3.44 20.81
CA ASP A 88 0.78 -4.42 21.81
C ASP A 88 0.75 -5.86 21.26
N PHE A 89 0.59 -6.01 19.95
CA PHE A 89 0.57 -7.30 19.27
C PHE A 89 1.97 -7.92 19.14
N LEU A 90 3.06 -7.13 19.16
CA LEU A 90 4.43 -7.66 19.03
C LEU A 90 4.81 -8.64 20.14
N ASN A 91 4.19 -8.48 21.30
CA ASN A 91 4.43 -9.28 22.49
C ASN A 91 3.29 -10.24 22.84
N GLY A 92 2.30 -10.38 21.97
CA GLY A 92 1.14 -11.21 22.26
C GLY A 92 0.15 -10.58 23.24
N ASN A 93 0.26 -9.27 23.50
CA ASN A 93 -0.61 -8.53 24.41
C ASN A 93 -1.73 -7.77 23.68
N GLY A 94 -1.83 -7.93 22.36
CA GLY A 94 -2.77 -7.19 21.53
C GLY A 94 -4.21 -7.49 21.89
N SER A 95 -5.05 -6.47 21.84
CA SER A 95 -6.48 -6.61 22.06
C SER A 95 -7.30 -5.78 21.08
N ILE A 96 -8.52 -6.26 20.81
CA ILE A 96 -9.55 -5.56 20.05
C ILE A 96 -10.86 -5.58 20.82
N LYS A 97 -11.65 -4.51 20.67
CA LYS A 97 -13.01 -4.40 21.18
C LYS A 97 -13.99 -4.51 20.03
N LEU A 98 -14.98 -5.38 20.19
CA LEU A 98 -15.99 -5.61 19.19
C LEU A 98 -17.26 -4.78 19.47
N GLU A 99 -18.01 -4.47 18.41
CA GLU A 99 -19.34 -3.85 18.56
C GLU A 99 -20.41 -4.88 18.92
N ASN A 100 -20.40 -6.02 18.23
CA ASN A 100 -21.49 -7.02 18.24
C ASN A 100 -20.98 -8.45 18.51
N ASP A 101 -19.93 -8.59 19.32
CA ASP A 101 -19.27 -9.87 19.68
C ASP A 101 -18.86 -10.76 18.48
N THR A 102 -18.83 -10.18 17.28
CA THR A 102 -18.50 -10.88 16.03
C THR A 102 -17.05 -10.60 15.67
N LEU A 103 -16.23 -11.64 15.66
CA LEU A 103 -14.82 -11.53 15.29
C LEU A 103 -14.66 -11.22 13.79
N PRO A 104 -13.69 -10.37 13.42
CA PRO A 104 -13.27 -10.24 12.04
C PRO A 104 -12.90 -11.59 11.42
N PRO A 105 -13.14 -11.80 10.12
CA PRO A 105 -12.71 -13.00 9.43
C PRO A 105 -11.21 -13.29 9.64
N GLY A 106 -10.88 -14.49 10.12
CA GLY A 106 -9.50 -14.90 10.40
C GLY A 106 -8.91 -14.37 11.71
N CYS A 107 -9.62 -13.54 12.46
CA CYS A 107 -9.20 -13.12 13.79
C CYS A 107 -9.55 -14.23 14.81
N PRO A 108 -8.58 -14.77 15.57
CA PRO A 108 -8.83 -15.97 16.40
C PRO A 108 -9.56 -15.68 17.72
N ARG A 109 -9.47 -14.44 18.24
CA ARG A 109 -10.00 -14.01 19.54
C ARG A 109 -9.87 -12.48 19.70
N THR A 110 -10.26 -11.93 20.84
CA THR A 110 -10.22 -10.48 21.12
C THR A 110 -9.06 -10.03 22.00
N THR A 111 -8.37 -10.92 22.69
CA THR A 111 -7.24 -10.63 23.60
C THR A 111 -6.08 -11.59 23.36
N ASP A 112 -4.93 -11.30 23.96
CA ASP A 112 -3.71 -12.11 23.84
C ASP A 112 -3.29 -12.32 22.38
N LEU A 113 -3.48 -11.29 21.54
CA LEU A 113 -3.23 -11.35 20.11
C LEU A 113 -1.76 -11.03 19.82
N GLY A 114 -1.17 -11.84 18.94
CA GLY A 114 0.23 -11.69 18.52
C GLY A 114 0.38 -10.94 17.20
N GLN A 115 1.63 -10.72 16.80
CA GLN A 115 1.99 -9.98 15.57
C GLN A 115 1.29 -10.51 14.31
N TYR A 116 1.10 -11.83 14.21
CA TYR A 116 0.44 -12.47 13.06
C TYR A 116 -1.07 -12.22 13.01
N ASN A 117 -1.65 -11.64 14.06
CA ASN A 117 -3.06 -11.33 14.13
C ASN A 117 -3.36 -9.88 13.71
N VAL A 118 -2.36 -9.01 13.55
CA VAL A 118 -2.54 -7.60 13.17
C VAL A 118 -3.30 -7.47 11.86
N GLU A 119 -2.95 -8.27 10.85
CA GLU A 119 -3.63 -8.21 9.56
C GLU A 119 -5.13 -8.52 9.70
N ALA A 120 -5.48 -9.69 10.21
CA ALA A 120 -6.87 -10.15 10.26
C ALA A 120 -7.72 -9.38 11.29
N CYS A 121 -7.15 -9.04 12.45
CA CYS A 121 -7.89 -8.43 13.56
C CYS A 121 -7.95 -6.90 13.49
N VAL A 122 -6.94 -6.25 12.89
CA VAL A 122 -6.83 -4.78 12.89
C VAL A 122 -6.94 -4.23 11.48
N LEU A 123 -6.11 -4.68 10.53
CA LEU A 123 -6.03 -4.04 9.21
C LEU A 123 -7.21 -4.41 8.29
N GLN A 124 -7.59 -5.68 8.22
CA GLN A 124 -8.66 -6.16 7.33
C GLN A 124 -10.01 -5.46 7.59
N PRO A 125 -10.46 -5.24 8.84
CA PRO A 125 -11.67 -4.45 9.10
C PRO A 125 -11.62 -3.03 8.49
N HIS A 126 -10.49 -2.33 8.60
CA HIS A 126 -10.31 -1.01 7.98
C HIS A 126 -10.31 -1.09 6.45
N LEU A 127 -9.71 -2.13 5.88
CA LEU A 127 -9.73 -2.36 4.43
C LEU A 127 -11.13 -2.67 3.93
N ALA A 128 -11.92 -3.47 4.65
CA ALA A 128 -13.33 -3.70 4.31
C ALA A 128 -14.11 -2.39 4.30
N GLN A 129 -13.92 -1.51 5.30
CA GLN A 129 -14.57 -0.20 5.32
C GLN A 129 -14.10 0.71 4.18
N LEU A 130 -12.82 0.64 3.80
CA LEU A 130 -12.31 1.34 2.63
C LEU A 130 -13.01 0.90 1.34
N ASP A 131 -13.40 -0.38 1.19
CA ASP A 131 -14.16 -0.83 0.01
C ASP A 131 -15.51 -0.14 -0.05
N GLN A 132 -16.17 -0.04 1.11
CA GLN A 132 -17.47 0.60 1.21
C GLN A 132 -17.37 2.09 0.83
N GLU A 133 -16.34 2.80 1.30
CA GLU A 133 -16.13 4.20 0.93
C GLU A 133 -15.76 4.39 -0.56
N ILE A 134 -14.99 3.46 -1.15
CA ILE A 134 -14.73 3.45 -2.60
C ILE A 134 -16.03 3.22 -3.38
N ALA A 135 -16.86 2.26 -2.97
CA ALA A 135 -18.12 1.94 -3.62
C ALA A 135 -19.11 3.13 -3.56
N LYS A 136 -19.18 3.79 -2.40
CA LYS A 136 -19.96 5.02 -2.20
C LYS A 136 -19.46 6.15 -3.09
N LEU A 137 -18.14 6.35 -3.19
CA LEU A 137 -17.57 7.37 -4.06
C LEU A 137 -17.85 7.10 -5.55
N ASN A 138 -17.81 5.84 -5.98
CA ASN A 138 -18.17 5.44 -7.34
C ASN A 138 -19.66 5.62 -7.62
N THR A 139 -20.53 5.36 -6.64
CA THR A 139 -21.97 5.62 -6.77
C THR A 139 -22.25 7.11 -6.94
N GLN A 140 -21.53 7.97 -6.20
CA GLN A 140 -21.61 9.43 -6.33
C GLN A 140 -20.98 9.94 -7.63
N ASN A 141 -20.01 9.21 -8.20
CA ASN A 141 -19.28 9.59 -9.40
C ASN A 141 -19.17 8.37 -10.36
N PRO A 142 -20.22 8.04 -11.12
CA PRO A 142 -20.28 6.80 -11.92
C PRO A 142 -19.16 6.64 -12.97
N GLY A 143 -18.53 7.74 -13.40
CA GLY A 143 -17.39 7.71 -14.32
C GLY A 143 -16.03 7.44 -13.65
N LEU A 144 -15.94 7.47 -12.32
CA LEU A 144 -14.69 7.33 -11.58
C LEU A 144 -14.13 5.90 -11.67
N ASN A 145 -14.99 4.89 -11.50
CA ASN A 145 -14.64 3.47 -11.54
C ASN A 145 -13.38 3.13 -10.70
N LEU A 146 -13.24 3.74 -9.54
CA LEU A 146 -12.10 3.53 -8.66
C LEU A 146 -12.15 2.12 -8.07
N THR A 147 -11.03 1.42 -8.10
CA THR A 147 -10.85 0.11 -7.47
C THR A 147 -9.80 0.20 -6.37
N ARG A 148 -9.78 -0.76 -5.44
CA ARG A 148 -8.75 -0.81 -4.40
C ARG A 148 -7.33 -0.80 -4.96
N ALA A 149 -7.09 -1.49 -6.07
CA ALA A 149 -5.76 -1.57 -6.69
C ALA A 149 -5.22 -0.20 -7.13
N GLN A 150 -6.08 0.82 -7.27
CA GLN A 150 -5.72 2.19 -7.63
C GLN A 150 -5.54 3.10 -6.41
N VAL A 151 -5.83 2.62 -5.20
CA VAL A 151 -5.59 3.34 -3.95
C VAL A 151 -4.22 2.98 -3.42
N LYS A 152 -3.35 3.98 -3.28
CA LYS A 152 -2.06 3.81 -2.59
C LYS A 152 -2.33 3.65 -1.10
N LEU A 153 -1.79 2.62 -0.47
CA LEU A 153 -1.86 2.44 0.98
C LEU A 153 -0.48 2.70 1.59
N GLU A 154 -0.44 3.53 2.63
CA GLU A 154 0.75 3.77 3.44
C GLU A 154 0.40 3.62 4.92
N MET A 155 1.35 3.11 5.70
CA MET A 155 1.20 2.95 7.14
C MET A 155 2.29 3.74 7.85
N PHE A 156 1.89 4.49 8.86
CA PHE A 156 2.79 5.26 9.69
C PHE A 156 2.57 4.87 11.14
N ALA A 157 3.57 4.22 11.72
CA ALA A 157 3.58 3.94 13.14
C ALA A 157 4.12 5.13 13.93
N THR A 158 3.54 5.36 15.12
CA THR A 158 3.90 6.51 15.95
C THR A 158 4.52 6.11 17.29
N ALA A 159 4.12 6.75 18.39
CA ALA A 159 4.81 6.68 19.68
C ALA A 159 4.88 5.26 20.26
N GLY A 160 3.84 4.44 20.05
CA GLY A 160 3.79 3.07 20.57
C GLY A 160 4.97 2.25 20.05
N MET A 161 5.09 2.15 18.73
CA MET A 161 6.19 1.44 18.09
C MET A 161 7.57 2.06 18.39
N ARG A 162 7.68 3.38 18.56
CA ARG A 162 8.96 4.02 18.93
C ARG A 162 9.44 3.71 20.35
N THR A 163 8.56 3.24 21.23
CA THR A 163 8.89 3.01 22.66
C THR A 163 8.67 1.55 23.07
N GLU A 164 8.41 0.68 22.09
CA GLU A 164 8.06 -0.71 22.31
C GLU A 164 9.20 -1.51 22.96
N ASP A 165 10.44 -1.18 22.61
CA ASP A 165 11.67 -1.73 23.19
C ASP A 165 11.84 -1.43 24.69
N GLU A 166 11.15 -0.41 25.22
CA GLU A 166 11.19 -0.03 26.63
C GLU A 166 9.89 -0.33 27.39
N ARG A 167 8.73 -0.19 26.75
CA ARG A 167 7.43 -0.08 27.47
C ARG A 167 6.52 -1.28 27.42
N ASN A 168 6.69 -2.19 26.45
CA ASN A 168 5.78 -3.32 26.25
C ASN A 168 6.55 -4.66 26.26
N GLY A 169 7.32 -4.89 27.32
CA GLY A 169 8.07 -6.14 27.52
C GLY A 169 9.49 -6.14 26.94
N GLY A 170 9.85 -5.16 26.11
CA GLY A 170 11.23 -4.90 25.67
C GLY A 170 11.95 -6.08 25.03
N SER A 171 11.16 -7.01 24.46
CA SER A 171 11.66 -8.26 23.87
C SER A 171 12.19 -8.08 22.44
N HIS A 172 11.84 -6.96 21.80
CA HIS A 172 12.27 -6.59 20.45
C HIS A 172 13.17 -5.35 20.52
N SER A 173 14.28 -5.37 19.79
CA SER A 173 15.15 -4.20 19.66
C SER A 173 14.54 -3.16 18.73
N THR A 174 14.95 -1.89 18.84
CA THR A 174 14.52 -0.81 17.92
C THR A 174 14.67 -1.21 16.45
N ALA A 175 15.81 -1.83 16.09
CA ALA A 175 16.07 -2.29 14.72
C ALA A 175 15.16 -3.43 14.27
N ALA A 176 14.70 -4.29 15.18
CA ALA A 176 13.70 -5.31 14.87
C ALA A 176 12.31 -4.67 14.70
N ILE A 177 11.96 -3.69 15.53
CA ILE A 177 10.68 -2.98 15.50
C ILE A 177 10.50 -2.21 14.18
N GLU A 178 11.55 -1.55 13.68
CA GLU A 178 11.56 -0.83 12.40
C GLU A 178 11.35 -1.74 11.17
N GLN A 179 11.48 -3.06 11.29
CA GLN A 179 11.18 -3.98 10.18
C GLN A 179 9.70 -4.37 10.09
N TYR A 180 8.88 -4.04 11.10
CA TYR A 180 7.47 -4.41 11.16
C TYR A 180 6.52 -3.43 10.44
N TYR A 181 6.99 -2.23 10.11
CA TYR A 181 6.21 -1.16 9.48
C TYR A 181 7.04 -0.34 8.50
#